data_AF-A0A8B6FHW9-F1
#
_entry.id   AF-A0A8B6FHW9-F1
#
_cell.length_a   1.000
_cell.length_b   1.000
_cell.length_c   1.000
_cell.angle_alpha   90.00
_cell.angle_beta   90.00
_cell.angle_gamma   90.00
#
_symmetry.space_group_name_H-M   'P 1'
#
loop_
_entity.id
_entity.type
_entity.pdbx_description
1 polymer ?
#
loop_
_entity_poly.entity_id
_entity_poly.type
_entity_poly.pdbx_seq_one_letter_code
_entity_poly.pdbx_strand_id
1 'polypeptide(L)'
;MSETIHICSLNCQGLGSKDKRQRLHMWMKYQNCNILFVQESHFTSTLEEKFKNEFKGDTYHSYGNSQSRGVSIFITICDSPCNGGETCYGPDTCRCSNKTVEGLCSGHACFPPCQHGGECYEQNRCSCRPGYAGDFCDVNPSDIIFVVDESSSVGHYNFRVTMEYLANAVNRLPVRYDLLRIGLALFDEYARKRFNLDNHFSKEQMTDAILETYFGSGGTNIDGALGYTCENMFQLTTGDRPYAKNILVLITDGQSSDVNKPGLLKCNSKNVTIIGIGIGSKIDEYQLRSLVSKPEYYFDTTYDTIDTTLPELLKTITDFCPPGCKNGGTCISRGKCQCPNGYAGLLCETKVTCSPGCKNNGICYNTNKCSCLIGYGGASCTIPICNPECKNNGTCSEPDICVCEKGYEGSLCEVNQYSGSAYILSGSPVFLSLTVSILKGLCLF
;
A
#
# COMPACT_ATOMS: atom_id res chain seq x y z
N MET A 1 5.48 27.38 -24.41
CA MET A 1 4.88 26.02 -24.35
C MET A 1 3.45 26.22 -23.93
N SER A 2 2.47 25.56 -24.56
CA SER A 2 1.06 25.69 -24.16
C SER A 2 0.85 25.01 -22.82
N GLU A 3 0.14 25.68 -21.91
CA GLU A 3 -0.30 25.07 -20.66
C GLU A 3 -1.37 24.01 -20.97
N THR A 4 -1.12 22.77 -20.55
CA THR A 4 -2.03 21.65 -20.75
C THR A 4 -2.82 21.43 -19.46
N ILE A 5 -4.14 21.66 -19.51
CA ILE A 5 -5.03 21.42 -18.37
C ILE A 5 -5.34 19.92 -18.32
N HIS A 6 -4.90 19.26 -17.25
CA HIS A 6 -5.17 17.85 -16.99
C HIS A 6 -6.53 17.70 -16.27
N ILE A 7 -7.52 17.18 -17.00
CA ILE A 7 -8.86 16.90 -16.48
C ILE A 7 -8.96 15.40 -16.19
N CYS A 8 -9.34 15.08 -14.95
CA CYS A 8 -9.54 13.72 -14.48
C CYS A 8 -11.01 13.49 -14.13
N SER A 9 -11.48 12.24 -14.27
CA SER A 9 -12.84 11.85 -13.88
C SER A 9 -12.81 10.49 -13.19
N LEU A 10 -13.52 10.37 -12.07
CA LEU A 10 -13.63 9.16 -11.26
C LEU A 10 -15.07 8.89 -10.84
N ASN A 11 -15.41 7.61 -10.76
CA ASN A 11 -16.67 7.13 -10.22
C ASN A 11 -16.37 6.39 -8.92
N CYS A 12 -16.80 6.94 -7.79
CA CYS A 12 -16.43 6.46 -6.46
C CYS A 12 -17.63 5.89 -5.71
N GLN A 13 -17.38 5.06 -4.69
CA GLN A 13 -18.39 4.58 -3.75
C GLN A 13 -17.87 4.56 -2.32
N GLY A 14 -18.74 4.97 -1.38
CA GLY A 14 -18.43 4.98 0.05
C GLY A 14 -17.52 6.13 0.48
N LEU A 15 -17.55 7.27 -0.24
CA LEU A 15 -16.79 8.49 0.12
C LEU A 15 -17.20 9.10 1.47
N GLY A 16 -18.22 8.57 2.16
CA GLY A 16 -18.46 8.85 3.58
C GLY A 16 -17.28 8.47 4.49
N SER A 17 -16.44 7.52 4.08
CA SER A 17 -15.18 7.15 4.78
C SER A 17 -14.07 8.16 4.54
N LYS A 18 -13.39 8.57 5.62
CA LYS A 18 -12.25 9.50 5.57
C LYS A 18 -11.07 8.92 4.78
N ASP A 19 -10.72 7.66 5.01
CA ASP A 19 -9.64 6.96 4.31
C ASP A 19 -9.88 6.92 2.79
N LYS A 20 -11.14 6.74 2.35
CA LYS A 20 -11.47 6.76 0.92
C LYS A 20 -11.33 8.16 0.32
N ARG A 21 -11.70 9.23 1.04
CA ARG A 21 -11.45 10.62 0.60
C ARG A 21 -9.96 10.96 0.58
N GLN A 22 -9.17 10.47 1.54
CA GLN A 22 -7.71 10.64 1.55
C GLN A 22 -7.05 9.90 0.38
N ARG A 23 -7.45 8.65 0.07
CA ARG A 23 -6.96 7.91 -1.10
C ARG A 23 -7.32 8.60 -2.42
N LEU A 24 -8.53 9.17 -2.51
CA LEU A 24 -8.98 9.98 -3.66
C LEU A 24 -8.08 11.22 -3.86
N HIS A 25 -7.75 11.93 -2.76
CA HIS A 25 -6.83 13.08 -2.78
C HIS A 25 -5.40 12.69 -3.19
N MET A 26 -4.90 11.55 -2.69
CA MET A 26 -3.59 11.00 -3.10
C MET A 26 -3.57 10.62 -4.58
N TRP A 27 -4.64 9.98 -5.09
CA TRP A 27 -4.78 9.63 -6.50
C TRP A 27 -4.80 10.89 -7.38
N MET A 28 -5.52 11.93 -6.97
CA MET A 28 -5.58 13.21 -7.68
C MET A 28 -4.20 13.86 -7.80
N LYS A 29 -3.42 13.86 -6.71
CA LYS A 29 -2.03 14.32 -6.70
C LYS A 29 -1.13 13.47 -7.62
N TYR A 30 -1.26 12.15 -7.58
CA TYR A 30 -0.46 11.23 -8.40
C TYR A 30 -0.73 11.37 -9.92
N GLN A 31 -2.00 11.61 -10.30
CA GLN A 31 -2.41 11.79 -11.71
C GLN A 31 -2.19 13.22 -12.24
N ASN A 32 -1.65 14.13 -11.43
CA ASN A 32 -1.40 15.54 -11.79
C ASN A 32 -2.68 16.27 -12.29
N CYS A 33 -3.84 15.97 -11.69
CA CYS A 33 -5.13 16.52 -12.10
C CYS A 33 -5.28 18.00 -11.69
N ASN A 34 -5.47 18.91 -12.65
CA ASN A 34 -5.85 20.29 -12.36
C ASN A 34 -7.32 20.40 -11.97
N ILE A 35 -8.18 19.65 -12.68
CA ILE A 35 -9.63 19.55 -12.42
C ILE A 35 -9.97 18.08 -12.25
N LEU A 36 -10.61 17.72 -11.14
CA LEU A 36 -11.11 16.37 -10.89
C LEU A 36 -12.64 16.37 -10.77
N PHE A 37 -13.29 15.58 -11.63
CA PHE A 37 -14.70 15.24 -11.52
C PHE A 37 -14.85 13.95 -10.72
N VAL A 38 -15.63 13.98 -9.63
CA VAL A 38 -15.91 12.82 -8.78
C VAL A 38 -17.40 12.59 -8.76
N GLN A 39 -17.82 11.43 -9.27
CA GLN A 39 -19.21 11.01 -9.23
C GLN A 39 -19.42 10.06 -8.03
N GLU A 40 -20.43 10.32 -7.19
CA GLU A 40 -20.83 9.42 -6.09
C GLU A 40 -22.35 9.21 -6.07
N SER A 41 -22.73 7.96 -5.84
CA SER A 41 -24.08 7.45 -5.63
C SER A 41 -24.85 8.17 -4.52
N HIS A 42 -24.19 8.55 -3.42
CA HIS A 42 -24.81 9.23 -2.27
C HIS A 42 -24.06 10.52 -1.89
N PHE A 43 -23.92 11.44 -2.85
CA PHE A 43 -23.37 12.76 -2.56
C PHE A 43 -24.39 13.64 -1.80
N THR A 44 -24.19 13.79 -0.49
CA THR A 44 -25.04 14.58 0.42
C THR A 44 -24.37 15.88 0.86
N SER A 45 -25.14 16.81 1.43
CA SER A 45 -24.61 18.03 2.06
C SER A 45 -23.58 17.74 3.18
N THR A 46 -23.79 16.68 3.96
CA THR A 46 -22.82 16.21 4.96
C THR A 46 -21.52 15.69 4.33
N LEU A 47 -21.56 15.16 3.11
CA LEU A 47 -20.36 14.75 2.39
C LEU A 47 -19.64 15.96 1.76
N GLU A 48 -20.40 16.94 1.25
CA GLU A 48 -19.87 18.24 0.83
C GLU A 48 -19.14 18.94 1.97
N GLU A 49 -19.73 19.05 3.16
CA GLU A 49 -19.10 19.69 4.32
C GLU A 49 -17.79 19.00 4.71
N LYS A 50 -17.76 17.66 4.68
CA LYS A 50 -16.52 16.88 4.85
C LYS A 50 -15.48 17.20 3.78
N PHE A 51 -15.88 17.36 2.52
CA PHE A 51 -14.95 17.74 1.45
C PHE A 51 -14.48 19.19 1.58
N LYS A 52 -15.34 20.15 1.93
CA LYS A 52 -14.95 21.55 2.18
C LYS A 52 -14.01 21.72 3.37
N ASN A 53 -14.10 20.84 4.37
CA ASN A 53 -13.20 20.82 5.52
C ASN A 53 -11.89 20.06 5.28
N GLU A 54 -11.84 19.14 4.29
CA GLU A 54 -10.66 18.29 4.01
C GLU A 54 -9.90 18.69 2.74
N PHE A 55 -10.57 19.32 1.78
CA PHE A 55 -10.04 19.79 0.51
C PHE A 55 -10.01 21.32 0.51
N LYS A 56 -8.85 21.90 0.17
CA LYS A 56 -8.61 23.34 0.34
C LYS A 56 -8.74 24.17 -0.95
N GLY A 57 -8.83 23.51 -2.11
CA GLY A 57 -9.17 24.17 -3.38
C GLY A 57 -10.67 24.39 -3.56
N ASP A 58 -11.05 25.05 -4.66
CA ASP A 58 -12.45 25.30 -5.00
C ASP A 58 -13.21 23.98 -5.25
N THR A 59 -14.32 23.79 -4.54
CA THR A 59 -15.19 22.61 -4.71
C THR A 59 -16.61 23.00 -5.11
N TYR A 60 -17.08 22.44 -6.23
CA TYR A 60 -18.44 22.63 -6.73
C TYR A 60 -19.19 21.32 -6.65
N HIS A 61 -20.34 21.31 -5.97
CA HIS A 61 -21.10 20.10 -5.70
C HIS A 61 -22.48 20.16 -6.36
N SER A 62 -22.87 19.06 -6.99
CA SER A 62 -24.22 18.78 -7.44
C SER A 62 -24.73 17.57 -6.68
N TYR A 63 -25.83 17.71 -5.95
CA TYR A 63 -26.44 16.61 -5.21
C TYR A 63 -27.17 15.67 -6.15
N GLY A 64 -26.98 14.37 -5.93
CA GLY A 64 -27.78 13.34 -6.58
C GLY A 64 -29.20 13.30 -6.03
N ASN A 65 -30.17 12.94 -6.88
CA ASN A 65 -31.51 12.56 -6.45
C ASN A 65 -31.72 11.04 -6.63
N SER A 66 -32.95 10.54 -6.53
CA SER A 66 -33.27 9.11 -6.75
C SER A 66 -32.95 8.59 -8.17
N GLN A 67 -32.54 9.45 -9.10
CA GLN A 67 -32.24 9.16 -10.50
C GLN A 67 -30.83 9.58 -10.95
N SER A 68 -30.14 10.43 -10.20
CA SER A 68 -28.83 10.98 -10.58
C SER A 68 -27.78 10.73 -9.49
N ARG A 69 -26.57 10.37 -9.89
CA ARG A 69 -25.41 10.43 -8.98
C ARG A 69 -25.00 11.89 -8.81
N GLY A 70 -24.62 12.26 -7.60
CA GLY A 70 -24.05 13.58 -7.37
C GLY A 70 -22.65 13.67 -7.99
N VAL A 71 -22.29 14.85 -8.48
CA VAL A 71 -20.99 15.13 -9.08
C VAL A 71 -20.33 16.25 -8.30
N SER A 72 -19.06 16.06 -7.96
CA SER A 72 -18.23 17.09 -7.36
C SER A 72 -17.06 17.41 -8.27
N ILE A 73 -16.85 18.70 -8.50
CA ILE A 73 -15.71 19.23 -9.26
C ILE A 73 -14.76 19.80 -8.23
N PHE A 74 -13.55 19.24 -8.17
CA PHE A 74 -12.45 19.76 -7.38
C PHE A 74 -11.51 20.49 -8.33
N ILE A 75 -11.51 21.82 -8.27
CA ILE A 75 -10.55 22.67 -8.97
C ILE A 75 -9.43 22.97 -7.97
N THR A 76 -8.21 22.57 -8.31
CA THR A 76 -7.10 22.87 -7.42
C THR A 76 -6.53 24.24 -7.70
N ILE A 77 -6.56 25.09 -6.68
CA ILE A 77 -5.86 26.39 -6.64
C ILE A 77 -4.81 26.29 -5.53
N CYS A 78 -3.62 26.86 -5.72
CA CYS A 78 -2.53 26.73 -4.74
C CYS A 78 -2.88 27.43 -3.41
N ASP A 79 -2.79 26.69 -2.30
CA ASP A 79 -3.09 27.14 -0.92
C ASP A 79 -2.18 28.27 -0.39
N SER A 80 -1.08 28.56 -1.08
CA SER A 80 -0.16 29.64 -0.73
C SER A 80 0.53 30.19 -1.97
N PRO A 81 0.86 31.50 -2.00
CA PRO A 81 1.64 32.06 -3.10
C PRO A 81 3.04 31.43 -3.10
N CYS A 82 3.38 30.75 -4.19
CA CYS A 82 4.74 30.25 -4.40
C CYS A 82 5.75 31.41 -4.31
N ASN A 83 6.92 31.16 -3.73
CA ASN A 83 7.87 32.24 -3.47
C ASN A 83 8.58 32.68 -4.76
N GLY A 84 9.17 33.88 -4.73
CA GLY A 84 9.65 34.58 -5.93
C GLY A 84 10.56 33.74 -6.84
N GLY A 85 10.02 33.31 -7.99
CA GLY A 85 10.71 32.47 -9.00
C GLY A 85 9.97 31.18 -9.35
N GLU A 86 8.91 30.82 -8.61
CA GLU A 86 8.16 29.58 -8.77
C GLU A 86 6.82 29.76 -9.53
N THR A 87 6.35 28.68 -10.15
CA THR A 87 5.04 28.57 -10.82
C THR A 87 4.22 27.46 -10.17
N CYS A 88 2.92 27.72 -9.93
CA CYS A 88 1.97 26.76 -9.34
C CYS A 88 1.56 25.68 -10.35
N TYR A 89 1.58 24.40 -9.96
CA TYR A 89 1.17 23.26 -10.78
C TYR A 89 0.15 22.31 -10.11
N GLY A 90 -0.20 22.51 -8.84
CA GLY A 90 -1.12 21.63 -8.10
C GLY A 90 -1.14 21.89 -6.59
N PRO A 91 -1.86 21.07 -5.80
CA PRO A 91 -2.02 21.30 -4.37
C PRO A 91 -0.70 21.06 -3.64
N ASP A 92 -0.17 22.10 -3.02
CA ASP A 92 1.18 22.16 -2.43
C ASP A 92 2.33 21.99 -3.45
N THR A 93 2.08 22.17 -4.76
CA THR A 93 3.05 21.89 -5.83
C THR A 93 3.50 23.18 -6.54
N CYS A 94 4.52 23.82 -5.99
CA CYS A 94 5.29 24.87 -6.66
C CYS A 94 6.47 24.24 -7.43
N ARG A 95 6.80 24.73 -8.63
CA ARG A 95 8.03 24.37 -9.37
C ARG A 95 8.80 25.64 -9.72
N CYS A 96 10.11 25.65 -9.49
CA CYS A 96 10.97 26.76 -9.96
C CYS A 96 10.82 26.92 -11.48
N SER A 97 10.53 28.14 -11.94
CA SER A 97 10.61 28.48 -13.36
C SER A 97 12.03 28.24 -13.87
N ASN A 98 12.19 27.90 -15.15
CA ASN A 98 13.44 27.36 -15.71
C ASN A 98 14.57 28.40 -15.93
N LYS A 99 14.73 29.35 -15.00
CA LYS A 99 15.74 30.39 -14.98
C LYS A 99 16.39 30.43 -13.60
N THR A 100 17.65 29.97 -13.54
CA THR A 100 18.53 30.13 -12.39
C THR A 100 18.72 31.60 -12.05
N VAL A 101 18.14 32.03 -10.93
CA VAL A 101 18.57 33.22 -10.20
C VAL A 101 19.29 32.73 -8.96
N GLU A 102 20.46 33.29 -8.68
CA GLU A 102 21.35 32.83 -7.62
C GLU A 102 20.65 32.90 -6.24
N GLY A 103 20.69 31.79 -5.49
CA GLY A 103 20.39 31.77 -4.05
C GLY A 103 19.00 31.35 -3.58
N LEU A 104 18.01 31.07 -4.46
CA LEU A 104 16.63 30.74 -4.03
C LEU A 104 16.17 29.29 -4.27
N CYS A 105 16.67 28.57 -5.27
CA CYS A 105 16.37 27.13 -5.47
C CYS A 105 17.61 26.25 -5.19
N SER A 106 17.98 26.11 -3.90
CA SER A 106 19.14 25.32 -3.46
C SER A 106 18.82 23.84 -3.24
N GLY A 107 18.84 23.05 -4.32
CA GLY A 107 18.81 21.59 -4.28
C GLY A 107 17.41 20.98 -4.44
N HIS A 108 17.21 20.18 -5.48
CA HIS A 108 15.98 19.42 -5.70
C HIS A 108 15.86 18.26 -4.69
N ALA A 109 15.20 18.51 -3.56
CA ALA A 109 14.76 17.45 -2.67
C ALA A 109 13.51 16.78 -3.24
N CYS A 110 13.52 15.44 -3.35
CA CYS A 110 12.33 14.68 -3.73
C CYS A 110 11.28 14.76 -2.62
N PHE A 111 10.00 14.78 -3.00
CA PHE A 111 8.90 14.67 -2.04
C PHE A 111 7.91 13.56 -2.44
N PRO A 112 7.77 12.48 -1.65
CA PRO A 112 8.56 12.12 -0.46
C PRO A 112 10.08 12.01 -0.69
N PRO A 113 10.91 12.22 0.36
CA PRO A 113 12.36 12.10 0.24
C PRO A 113 12.79 10.65 0.00
N CYS A 114 13.84 10.49 -0.79
CA CYS A 114 14.47 9.19 -1.03
C CYS A 114 15.06 8.62 0.27
N GLN A 115 14.72 7.37 0.57
CA GLN A 115 15.17 6.65 1.75
C GLN A 115 16.56 6.04 1.53
N HIS A 116 17.17 5.57 2.63
CA HIS A 116 18.44 4.83 2.63
C HIS A 116 19.61 5.49 1.88
N GLY A 117 19.61 6.83 1.80
CA GLY A 117 20.64 7.60 1.11
C GLY A 117 20.55 7.52 -0.42
N GLY A 118 19.41 7.17 -0.98
CA GLY A 118 19.13 7.32 -2.41
C GLY A 118 19.16 8.78 -2.84
N GLU A 119 19.56 9.02 -4.08
CA GLU A 119 19.75 10.36 -4.64
C GLU A 119 18.51 10.80 -5.43
N CYS A 120 18.04 12.02 -5.19
CA CYS A 120 16.92 12.57 -5.94
C CYS A 120 17.36 13.09 -7.30
N TYR A 121 16.62 12.76 -8.36
CA TYR A 121 16.85 13.26 -9.70
C TYR A 121 15.53 13.44 -10.47
N GLU A 122 15.57 14.18 -11.57
CA GLU A 122 14.45 14.36 -12.54
C GLU A 122 13.06 14.66 -11.91
N GLN A 123 13.02 15.51 -10.88
CA GLN A 123 11.79 15.98 -10.21
C GLN A 123 10.90 14.83 -9.68
N ASN A 124 11.27 14.28 -8.51
CA ASN A 124 10.60 13.19 -7.77
C ASN A 124 10.87 11.75 -8.25
N ARG A 125 12.05 11.45 -8.82
CA ARG A 125 12.55 10.07 -8.90
C ARG A 125 13.76 9.86 -7.98
N CYS A 126 13.84 8.67 -7.40
CA CYS A 126 14.97 8.28 -6.55
C CYS A 126 15.90 7.29 -7.27
N SER A 127 17.21 7.54 -7.20
CA SER A 127 18.28 6.64 -7.61
C SER A 127 18.74 5.87 -6.38
N CYS A 128 18.49 4.57 -6.34
CA CYS A 128 18.68 3.77 -5.14
C CYS A 128 20.09 3.21 -4.99
N ARG A 129 20.59 3.20 -3.74
CA ARG A 129 21.82 2.50 -3.39
C ARG A 129 21.64 0.98 -3.52
N PRO A 130 22.72 0.21 -3.77
CA PRO A 130 22.65 -1.25 -3.81
C PRO A 130 21.99 -1.84 -2.57
N GLY A 131 21.05 -2.77 -2.77
CA GLY A 131 20.21 -3.35 -1.71
C GLY A 131 18.90 -2.63 -1.44
N TYR A 132 18.63 -1.51 -2.10
CA TYR A 132 17.38 -0.76 -2.02
C TYR A 132 16.76 -0.54 -3.41
N ALA A 133 15.45 -0.44 -3.46
CA ALA A 133 14.63 -0.38 -4.67
C ALA A 133 13.28 0.31 -4.39
N GLY A 134 12.45 0.40 -5.42
CA GLY A 134 11.14 1.08 -5.34
C GLY A 134 11.26 2.59 -5.54
N ASP A 135 10.12 3.27 -5.65
CA ASP A 135 10.07 4.67 -6.07
C ASP A 135 10.73 5.64 -5.08
N PHE A 136 10.84 5.24 -3.81
CA PHE A 136 11.46 6.01 -2.73
C PHE A 136 12.67 5.31 -2.10
N CYS A 137 13.22 4.24 -2.71
CA CYS A 137 14.32 3.44 -2.15
C CYS A 137 14.04 2.87 -0.75
N ASP A 138 12.77 2.62 -0.44
CA ASP A 138 12.24 2.25 0.87
C ASP A 138 12.08 0.73 1.05
N VAL A 139 12.29 -0.06 -0.02
CA VAL A 139 12.13 -1.52 -0.02
C VAL A 139 13.38 -2.23 -0.52
N ASN A 140 13.69 -3.40 0.05
CA ASN A 140 14.74 -4.27 -0.48
C ASN A 140 14.23 -4.99 -1.75
N PRO A 141 15.07 -5.18 -2.77
CA PRO A 141 14.71 -5.95 -3.96
C PRO A 141 14.50 -7.45 -3.67
N SER A 142 13.84 -8.17 -4.56
CA SER A 142 13.64 -9.62 -4.46
C SER A 142 13.67 -10.31 -5.82
N ASP A 143 14.30 -11.48 -5.87
CA ASP A 143 14.44 -12.31 -7.05
C ASP A 143 13.73 -13.64 -6.77
N ILE A 144 12.68 -13.93 -7.54
CA ILE A 144 11.77 -15.06 -7.30
C ILE A 144 11.93 -16.06 -8.43
N ILE A 145 12.02 -17.34 -8.11
CA ILE A 145 11.94 -18.40 -9.11
C ILE A 145 10.80 -19.34 -8.72
N PHE A 146 9.82 -19.45 -9.62
CA PHE A 146 8.79 -20.49 -9.54
C PHE A 146 9.39 -21.80 -10.08
N VAL A 147 9.22 -22.89 -9.34
CA VAL A 147 9.70 -24.23 -9.68
C VAL A 147 8.48 -25.13 -9.73
N VAL A 148 8.06 -25.49 -10.95
CA VAL A 148 6.77 -26.12 -11.23
C VAL A 148 6.96 -27.57 -11.67
N ASP A 149 6.20 -28.46 -11.05
CA ASP A 149 6.10 -29.87 -11.42
C ASP A 149 5.42 -30.02 -12.79
N GLU A 150 6.12 -30.64 -13.74
CA GLU A 150 5.61 -31.06 -15.06
C GLU A 150 5.61 -32.58 -15.22
N SER A 151 5.66 -33.32 -14.10
CA SER A 151 5.66 -34.78 -14.11
C SER A 151 4.35 -35.38 -14.59
N SER A 152 4.39 -36.68 -14.89
CA SER A 152 3.26 -37.39 -15.50
C SER A 152 2.06 -37.58 -14.56
N SER A 153 2.20 -37.33 -13.24
CA SER A 153 1.08 -37.35 -12.28
C SER A 153 0.18 -36.13 -12.41
N VAL A 154 0.78 -34.96 -12.68
CA VAL A 154 0.09 -33.68 -12.90
C VAL A 154 -0.82 -33.81 -14.13
N GLY A 155 -0.25 -34.10 -15.29
CA GLY A 155 -0.97 -34.19 -16.56
C GLY A 155 -1.38 -32.83 -17.17
N HIS A 156 -1.60 -32.82 -18.48
CA HIS A 156 -1.81 -31.60 -19.29
C HIS A 156 -2.84 -30.59 -18.72
N TYR A 157 -3.98 -31.06 -18.20
CA TYR A 157 -5.05 -30.18 -17.72
C TYR A 157 -4.63 -29.43 -16.44
N ASN A 158 -4.13 -30.16 -15.46
CA ASN A 158 -3.70 -29.62 -14.18
C ASN A 158 -2.47 -28.71 -14.33
N PHE A 159 -1.53 -29.10 -15.20
CA PHE A 159 -0.38 -28.25 -15.53
C PHE A 159 -0.83 -26.89 -16.08
N ARG A 160 -1.80 -26.89 -16.99
CA ARG A 160 -2.40 -25.64 -17.50
C ARG A 160 -3.03 -24.80 -16.39
N VAL A 161 -3.78 -25.41 -15.47
CA VAL A 161 -4.34 -24.71 -14.29
C VAL A 161 -3.23 -24.06 -13.46
N THR A 162 -2.11 -24.75 -13.24
CA THR A 162 -0.94 -24.20 -12.53
C THR A 162 -0.30 -23.03 -13.27
N MET A 163 -0.18 -23.09 -14.61
CA MET A 163 0.36 -21.98 -15.40
C MET A 163 -0.59 -20.77 -15.44
N GLU A 164 -1.91 -20.99 -15.49
CA GLU A 164 -2.92 -19.92 -15.38
C GLU A 164 -2.88 -19.25 -13.98
N TYR A 165 -2.73 -20.03 -12.91
CA TYR A 165 -2.49 -19.53 -11.55
C TYR A 165 -1.21 -18.69 -11.45
N LEU A 166 -0.10 -19.13 -12.07
CA LEU A 166 1.14 -18.35 -12.08
C LEU A 166 1.00 -17.04 -12.86
N ALA A 167 0.33 -17.04 -14.01
CA ALA A 167 0.05 -15.81 -14.75
C ALA A 167 -0.80 -14.83 -13.91
N ASN A 168 -1.79 -15.34 -13.17
CA ASN A 168 -2.61 -14.56 -12.22
C ASN A 168 -1.74 -13.97 -11.08
N ALA A 169 -0.78 -14.73 -10.55
CA ALA A 169 0.16 -14.27 -9.52
C ALA A 169 1.11 -13.18 -10.03
N VAL A 170 1.77 -13.41 -11.17
CA VAL A 170 2.70 -12.45 -11.81
C VAL A 170 2.00 -11.13 -12.14
N ASN A 171 0.76 -11.18 -12.63
CA ASN A 171 -0.03 -9.98 -12.90
C ASN A 171 -0.29 -9.12 -11.65
N ARG A 172 -0.31 -9.70 -10.45
CA ARG A 172 -0.53 -8.99 -9.18
C ARG A 172 0.76 -8.51 -8.52
N LEU A 173 1.91 -9.13 -8.81
CA LEU A 173 3.21 -8.74 -8.25
C LEU A 173 3.73 -7.40 -8.83
N PRO A 174 4.53 -6.61 -8.10
CA PRO A 174 5.14 -5.36 -8.58
C PRO A 174 6.41 -5.62 -9.42
N VAL A 175 6.28 -6.38 -10.50
CA VAL A 175 7.37 -6.74 -11.43
C VAL A 175 8.07 -5.50 -12.00
N ARG A 176 9.37 -5.36 -11.72
CA ARG A 176 10.28 -4.33 -12.28
C ARG A 176 11.72 -4.82 -12.23
N TYR A 177 12.53 -4.43 -13.21
CA TYR A 177 13.97 -4.68 -13.28
C TYR A 177 14.74 -4.37 -11.97
N ASP A 178 14.38 -3.29 -11.27
CA ASP A 178 15.06 -2.81 -10.06
C ASP A 178 14.42 -3.28 -8.76
N LEU A 179 13.15 -3.69 -8.77
CA LEU A 179 12.42 -4.13 -7.57
C LEU A 179 12.28 -5.65 -7.49
N LEU A 180 11.55 -6.25 -8.43
CA LEU A 180 11.12 -7.64 -8.36
C LEU A 180 11.29 -8.32 -9.72
N ARG A 181 12.19 -9.31 -9.78
CA ARG A 181 12.44 -10.15 -10.96
C ARG A 181 11.86 -11.54 -10.74
N ILE A 182 11.47 -12.18 -11.84
CA ILE A 182 10.85 -13.50 -11.82
C ILE A 182 11.55 -14.39 -12.84
N GLY A 183 11.93 -15.59 -12.42
CA GLY A 183 12.33 -16.71 -13.26
C GLY A 183 11.32 -17.86 -13.13
N LEU A 184 11.39 -18.80 -14.08
CA LEU A 184 10.57 -20.00 -14.08
C LEU A 184 11.43 -21.21 -14.43
N ALA A 185 11.37 -22.23 -13.59
CA ALA A 185 11.87 -23.57 -13.84
C ALA A 185 10.71 -24.56 -13.85
N LEU A 186 10.81 -25.57 -14.70
CA LEU A 186 9.95 -26.75 -14.69
C LEU A 186 10.78 -27.95 -14.25
N PHE A 187 10.16 -28.99 -13.70
CA PHE A 187 10.85 -30.23 -13.41
C PHE A 187 9.99 -31.48 -13.58
N ASP A 188 10.62 -32.52 -14.13
CA ASP A 188 10.15 -33.89 -14.11
C ASP A 188 11.14 -34.76 -13.32
N GLU A 189 11.78 -35.74 -13.95
CA GLU A 189 13.01 -36.40 -13.47
C GLU A 189 14.21 -35.41 -13.48
N TYR A 190 14.16 -34.40 -14.37
CA TYR A 190 15.17 -33.37 -14.57
C TYR A 190 14.56 -31.97 -14.52
N ALA A 191 15.22 -31.05 -13.83
CA ALA A 191 14.81 -29.65 -13.82
C ALA A 191 15.42 -28.85 -14.97
N ARG A 192 14.63 -27.93 -15.53
CA ARG A 192 14.97 -27.14 -16.72
C ARG A 192 14.48 -25.70 -16.51
N LYS A 193 15.34 -24.72 -16.77
CA LYS A 193 14.88 -23.33 -16.87
C LYS A 193 13.92 -23.17 -18.05
N ARG A 194 12.81 -22.48 -17.85
CA ARG A 194 11.96 -21.94 -18.91
C ARG A 194 12.40 -20.52 -19.26
N PHE A 195 12.65 -19.69 -18.25
CA PHE A 195 13.32 -18.39 -18.37
C PHE A 195 14.03 -17.97 -17.06
N ASN A 196 15.09 -17.18 -17.20
CA ASN A 196 15.88 -16.60 -16.11
C ASN A 196 15.33 -15.25 -15.65
N LEU A 197 15.88 -14.74 -14.53
CA LEU A 197 15.50 -13.47 -13.89
C LEU A 197 15.75 -12.21 -14.75
N ASP A 198 16.52 -12.34 -15.84
CA ASP A 198 16.90 -11.28 -16.76
C ASP A 198 16.28 -11.41 -18.17
N ASN A 199 15.39 -12.37 -18.41
CA ASN A 199 14.80 -12.58 -19.73
C ASN A 199 13.53 -11.76 -20.00
N HIS A 200 12.76 -11.41 -18.96
CA HIS A 200 11.52 -10.66 -19.08
C HIS A 200 11.45 -9.56 -18.01
N PHE A 201 10.93 -8.38 -18.38
CA PHE A 201 10.86 -7.22 -17.47
C PHE A 201 9.48 -6.56 -17.41
N SER A 202 8.53 -6.94 -18.28
CA SER A 202 7.12 -6.55 -18.19
C SER A 202 6.23 -7.73 -17.78
N LYS A 203 5.08 -7.42 -17.19
CA LYS A 203 4.08 -8.43 -16.81
C LYS A 203 3.58 -9.21 -18.02
N GLU A 204 3.22 -8.50 -19.08
CA GLU A 204 2.77 -9.05 -20.37
C GLU A 204 3.74 -10.10 -20.92
N GLN A 205 5.03 -9.76 -21.07
CA GLN A 205 6.05 -10.70 -21.54
C GLN A 205 6.19 -11.93 -20.65
N MET A 206 6.12 -11.75 -19.32
CA MET A 206 6.17 -12.88 -18.38
C MET A 206 4.92 -13.76 -18.47
N THR A 207 3.72 -13.16 -18.57
CA THR A 207 2.47 -13.92 -18.63
C THR A 207 2.35 -14.69 -19.93
N ASP A 208 2.79 -14.11 -21.04
CA ASP A 208 2.83 -14.79 -22.34
C ASP A 208 3.83 -15.95 -22.29
N ALA A 209 5.06 -15.72 -21.81
CA ALA A 209 6.06 -16.78 -21.68
C ALA A 209 5.64 -17.92 -20.73
N ILE A 210 4.86 -17.61 -19.68
CA ILE A 210 4.22 -18.60 -18.80
C ILE A 210 3.16 -19.39 -19.58
N LEU A 211 2.18 -18.73 -20.19
CA LEU A 211 1.03 -19.38 -20.85
C LEU A 211 1.39 -20.13 -22.14
N GLU A 212 2.46 -19.73 -22.83
CA GLU A 212 3.04 -20.45 -23.98
C GLU A 212 3.93 -21.65 -23.59
N THR A 213 4.00 -22.00 -22.30
CA THR A 213 4.80 -23.14 -21.86
C THR A 213 4.08 -24.47 -22.11
N TYR A 214 4.77 -25.37 -22.82
CA TYR A 214 4.29 -26.73 -23.08
C TYR A 214 4.54 -27.65 -21.89
N PHE A 215 3.61 -28.60 -21.66
CA PHE A 215 3.75 -29.65 -20.65
C PHE A 215 4.82 -30.67 -21.06
N GLY A 216 5.80 -30.91 -20.18
CA GLY A 216 6.70 -32.06 -20.24
C GLY A 216 6.02 -33.39 -19.84
N SER A 217 6.81 -34.44 -19.67
CA SER A 217 6.33 -35.72 -19.12
C SER A 217 7.51 -36.57 -18.69
N GLY A 218 7.56 -36.91 -17.41
CA GLY A 218 8.57 -37.77 -16.81
C GLY A 218 8.18 -38.20 -15.38
N GLY A 219 9.17 -38.59 -14.59
CA GLY A 219 9.03 -38.81 -13.14
C GLY A 219 9.01 -37.50 -12.33
N THR A 220 9.25 -37.56 -11.02
CA THR A 220 9.20 -36.40 -10.12
C THR A 220 10.45 -36.34 -9.23
N ASN A 221 11.29 -35.32 -9.41
CA ASN A 221 12.56 -35.15 -8.71
C ASN A 221 12.71 -33.75 -8.09
N ILE A 222 12.09 -33.58 -6.91
CA ILE A 222 12.06 -32.31 -6.18
C ILE A 222 13.46 -31.85 -5.74
N ASP A 223 14.30 -32.75 -5.22
CA ASP A 223 15.64 -32.35 -4.74
C ASP A 223 16.58 -31.96 -5.89
N GLY A 224 16.52 -32.69 -7.02
CA GLY A 224 17.17 -32.29 -8.26
C GLY A 224 16.71 -30.92 -8.74
N ALA A 225 15.43 -30.58 -8.59
CA ALA A 225 14.89 -29.27 -8.95
C ALA A 225 15.34 -28.12 -8.03
N LEU A 226 15.40 -28.36 -6.72
CA LEU A 226 16.01 -27.44 -5.77
C LEU A 226 17.49 -27.21 -6.11
N GLY A 227 18.25 -28.30 -6.28
CA GLY A 227 19.67 -28.26 -6.61
C GLY A 227 19.96 -27.51 -7.92
N TYR A 228 19.24 -27.82 -8.99
CA TYR A 228 19.38 -27.15 -10.28
C TYR A 228 19.08 -25.65 -10.18
N THR A 229 17.93 -25.29 -9.61
CA THR A 229 17.48 -23.90 -9.50
C THR A 229 18.47 -23.07 -8.69
N CYS A 230 18.83 -23.58 -7.50
CA CYS A 230 19.72 -22.88 -6.59
C CYS A 230 21.15 -22.82 -7.12
N GLU A 231 21.68 -23.82 -7.82
CA GLU A 231 23.01 -23.69 -8.44
C GLU A 231 23.01 -22.80 -9.69
N ASN A 232 22.05 -22.96 -10.60
CA ASN A 232 22.16 -22.46 -11.99
C ASN A 232 21.33 -21.21 -12.30
N MET A 233 20.25 -20.93 -11.55
CA MET A 233 19.35 -19.80 -11.82
C MET A 233 19.44 -18.68 -10.80
N PHE A 234 19.85 -18.97 -9.56
CA PHE A 234 20.37 -17.95 -8.64
C PHE A 234 21.87 -17.73 -8.91
N GLN A 235 22.20 -17.12 -10.06
CA GLN A 235 23.54 -16.66 -10.41
C GLN A 235 23.52 -15.24 -11.02
N LEU A 236 24.59 -14.47 -10.80
CA LEU A 236 24.76 -13.13 -11.40
C LEU A 236 24.65 -13.14 -12.94
N THR A 237 25.05 -14.24 -13.57
CA THR A 237 24.99 -14.54 -15.01
C THR A 237 23.59 -14.87 -15.53
N THR A 238 22.61 -15.06 -14.64
CA THR A 238 21.21 -15.40 -14.95
C THR A 238 20.23 -14.42 -14.29
N GLY A 239 20.69 -13.21 -13.99
CA GLY A 239 19.88 -12.09 -13.52
C GLY A 239 19.70 -11.99 -12.00
N ASP A 240 20.28 -12.88 -11.21
CA ASP A 240 20.29 -12.81 -9.74
C ASP A 240 21.06 -11.58 -9.25
N ARG A 241 20.53 -10.89 -8.24
CA ARG A 241 21.13 -9.66 -7.70
C ARG A 241 21.73 -9.92 -6.32
N PRO A 242 23.01 -9.57 -6.08
CA PRO A 242 23.73 -9.95 -4.85
C PRO A 242 23.18 -9.31 -3.56
N TYR A 243 22.26 -8.35 -3.68
CA TYR A 243 21.59 -7.69 -2.56
C TYR A 243 20.06 -7.87 -2.58
N ALA A 244 19.51 -8.64 -3.53
CA ALA A 244 18.11 -9.02 -3.51
C ALA A 244 17.89 -10.20 -2.56
N LYS A 245 16.64 -10.33 -2.11
CA LYS A 245 16.21 -11.54 -1.42
C LYS A 245 15.84 -12.61 -2.44
N ASN A 246 16.47 -13.77 -2.33
CA ASN A 246 16.22 -14.91 -3.22
C ASN A 246 15.10 -15.81 -2.65
N ILE A 247 14.09 -16.08 -3.47
CA ILE A 247 12.87 -16.79 -3.07
C ILE A 247 12.58 -17.88 -4.11
N LEU A 248 12.48 -19.13 -3.66
CA LEU A 248 12.04 -20.25 -4.47
C LEU A 248 10.61 -20.61 -4.08
N VAL A 249 9.71 -20.67 -5.05
CA VAL A 249 8.31 -21.12 -4.85
C VAL A 249 8.15 -22.46 -5.56
N LEU A 250 8.16 -23.55 -4.78
CA LEU A 250 7.96 -24.91 -5.27
C LEU A 250 6.45 -25.19 -5.38
N ILE A 251 6.00 -25.66 -6.54
CA ILE A 251 4.61 -26.07 -6.78
C ILE A 251 4.62 -27.50 -7.33
N THR A 252 3.98 -28.44 -6.63
CA THR A 252 4.07 -29.88 -6.95
C THR A 252 2.86 -30.67 -6.48
N ASP A 253 2.57 -31.79 -7.17
CA ASP A 253 1.52 -32.76 -6.82
C ASP A 253 2.07 -34.14 -6.39
N GLY A 254 3.37 -34.35 -6.63
CA GLY A 254 4.07 -35.61 -6.39
C GLY A 254 4.92 -35.62 -5.12
N GLN A 255 5.54 -36.79 -4.90
CA GLN A 255 6.55 -37.03 -3.88
C GLN A 255 7.89 -37.25 -4.58
N SER A 256 9.00 -36.88 -3.93
CA SER A 256 10.34 -37.33 -4.33
C SER A 256 10.79 -38.47 -3.40
N SER A 257 11.59 -39.40 -3.91
CA SER A 257 12.17 -40.50 -3.10
C SER A 257 13.45 -40.10 -2.35
N ASP A 258 13.88 -38.85 -2.43
CA ASP A 258 15.20 -38.41 -1.97
C ASP A 258 15.27 -38.13 -0.46
N VAL A 259 15.86 -39.07 0.26
CA VAL A 259 16.02 -39.03 1.73
C VAL A 259 17.10 -38.03 2.17
N ASN A 260 18.15 -37.83 1.36
CA ASN A 260 19.37 -37.10 1.74
C ASN A 260 19.38 -35.59 1.40
N LYS A 261 18.44 -35.14 0.54
CA LYS A 261 18.15 -33.73 0.20
C LYS A 261 19.38 -32.80 -0.09
N PRO A 262 20.38 -33.20 -0.90
CA PRO A 262 21.52 -32.34 -1.23
C PRO A 262 21.14 -31.04 -1.99
N GLY A 263 20.05 -31.01 -2.74
CA GLY A 263 19.47 -29.83 -3.36
C GLY A 263 19.03 -28.77 -2.35
N LEU A 264 18.36 -29.19 -1.27
CA LEU A 264 18.01 -28.29 -0.16
C LEU A 264 19.25 -27.63 0.47
N LEU A 265 20.36 -28.38 0.63
CA LEU A 265 21.61 -27.84 1.16
C LEU A 265 22.21 -26.75 0.25
N LYS A 266 22.08 -26.90 -1.08
CA LYS A 266 22.52 -25.89 -2.06
C LYS A 266 21.68 -24.60 -1.99
N CYS A 267 20.38 -24.72 -1.76
CA CYS A 267 19.52 -23.55 -1.55
C CYS A 267 19.84 -22.83 -0.23
N ASN A 268 20.04 -23.59 0.85
CA ASN A 268 20.41 -23.04 2.15
C ASN A 268 21.77 -22.33 2.11
N SER A 269 22.77 -22.87 1.40
CA SER A 269 24.09 -22.22 1.28
C SER A 269 24.06 -20.90 0.53
N LYS A 270 23.06 -20.67 -0.33
CA LYS A 270 22.77 -19.40 -1.00
C LYS A 270 21.71 -18.53 -0.30
N ASN A 271 21.30 -18.88 0.92
CA ASN A 271 20.30 -18.15 1.71
C ASN A 271 18.95 -17.95 0.97
N VAL A 272 18.55 -18.93 0.15
CA VAL A 272 17.28 -18.92 -0.59
C VAL A 272 16.13 -19.25 0.36
N THR A 273 15.09 -18.42 0.38
CA THR A 273 13.84 -18.72 1.09
C THR A 273 12.96 -19.63 0.25
N ILE A 274 12.62 -20.81 0.75
CA ILE A 274 11.76 -21.78 0.08
C ILE A 274 10.33 -21.66 0.61
N ILE A 275 9.39 -21.49 -0.30
CA ILE A 275 7.94 -21.55 -0.12
C ILE A 275 7.44 -22.79 -0.89
N GLY A 276 6.49 -23.53 -0.32
CA GLY A 276 5.95 -24.75 -0.92
C GLY A 276 4.44 -24.68 -1.07
N ILE A 277 3.94 -25.04 -2.25
CA ILE A 277 2.52 -25.22 -2.55
C ILE A 277 2.33 -26.69 -2.91
N GLY A 278 1.72 -27.44 -2.01
CA GLY A 278 1.28 -28.80 -2.27
C GLY A 278 -0.13 -28.79 -2.87
N ILE A 279 -0.29 -29.44 -4.03
CA ILE A 279 -1.58 -29.63 -4.68
C ILE A 279 -2.03 -31.10 -4.61
N GLY A 280 -3.15 -31.36 -3.94
CA GLY A 280 -3.86 -32.64 -3.98
C GLY A 280 -3.38 -33.68 -2.95
N SER A 281 -4.14 -34.77 -2.84
CA SER A 281 -4.05 -35.73 -1.74
C SER A 281 -2.96 -36.82 -1.87
N LYS A 282 -2.12 -36.75 -2.92
CA LYS A 282 -1.01 -37.71 -3.13
C LYS A 282 0.30 -37.26 -2.50
N ILE A 283 0.34 -36.05 -1.97
CA ILE A 283 1.54 -35.42 -1.44
C ILE A 283 1.96 -36.00 -0.09
N ASP A 284 3.27 -36.13 0.12
CA ASP A 284 3.84 -36.27 1.45
C ASP A 284 3.99 -34.87 2.06
N GLU A 285 2.99 -34.48 2.87
CA GLU A 285 2.97 -33.20 3.57
C GLU A 285 4.21 -33.04 4.48
N TYR A 286 4.67 -34.12 5.13
CA TYR A 286 5.86 -34.09 5.97
C TYR A 286 7.13 -33.84 5.14
N GLN A 287 7.21 -34.44 3.93
CA GLN A 287 8.28 -34.14 3.00
C GLN A 287 8.29 -32.65 2.64
N LEU A 288 7.20 -32.09 2.11
CA LEU A 288 7.19 -30.69 1.67
C LEU A 288 7.38 -29.70 2.83
N ARG A 289 6.75 -29.93 3.99
CA ARG A 289 6.96 -29.12 5.20
C ARG A 289 8.41 -29.12 5.70
N SER A 290 9.18 -30.15 5.40
CA SER A 290 10.62 -30.22 5.73
C SER A 290 11.54 -29.54 4.71
N LEU A 291 11.01 -29.10 3.55
CA LEU A 291 11.76 -28.36 2.52
C LEU A 291 11.57 -26.84 2.64
N VAL A 292 10.40 -26.38 3.09
CA VAL A 292 10.10 -24.95 3.23
C VAL A 292 10.94 -24.32 4.34
N SER A 293 11.36 -23.06 4.16
CA SER A 293 12.24 -22.39 5.13
C SER A 293 11.57 -22.09 6.46
N LYS A 294 10.23 -22.14 6.53
CA LYS A 294 9.45 -21.99 7.76
C LYS A 294 8.10 -22.73 7.67
N PRO A 295 7.51 -23.17 8.80
CA PRO A 295 6.22 -23.86 8.81
C PRO A 295 5.07 -23.07 8.17
N GLU A 296 5.06 -21.73 8.31
CA GLU A 296 4.05 -20.86 7.70
C GLU A 296 4.23 -20.63 6.19
N TYR A 297 5.29 -21.15 5.58
CA TYR A 297 5.56 -21.06 4.13
C TYR A 297 5.14 -22.32 3.36
N TYR A 298 4.35 -23.19 3.97
CA TYR A 298 3.69 -24.33 3.32
C TYR A 298 2.19 -24.04 3.13
N PHE A 299 1.72 -24.16 1.89
CA PHE A 299 0.33 -24.05 1.50
C PHE A 299 -0.17 -25.41 0.98
N ASP A 300 -1.32 -25.85 1.47
CA ASP A 300 -2.00 -27.08 1.05
C ASP A 300 -3.27 -26.71 0.27
N THR A 301 -3.49 -27.33 -0.90
CA THR A 301 -4.60 -26.95 -1.78
C THR A 301 -4.98 -28.06 -2.78
N THR A 302 -5.97 -27.82 -3.64
CA THR A 302 -6.31 -28.66 -4.79
C THR A 302 -6.30 -27.82 -6.07
N TYR A 303 -6.25 -28.44 -7.26
CA TYR A 303 -6.33 -27.70 -8.52
C TYR A 303 -7.60 -26.82 -8.61
N ASP A 304 -8.72 -27.28 -8.06
CA ASP A 304 -9.97 -26.50 -7.99
C ASP A 304 -9.92 -25.30 -7.04
N THR A 305 -8.97 -25.27 -6.11
CA THR A 305 -8.90 -24.28 -5.02
C THR A 305 -7.57 -23.51 -4.97
N ILE A 306 -6.65 -23.75 -5.92
CA ILE A 306 -5.29 -23.19 -5.92
C ILE A 306 -5.27 -21.66 -5.81
N ASP A 307 -6.20 -20.96 -6.47
CA ASP A 307 -6.34 -19.49 -6.39
C ASP A 307 -6.61 -18.97 -4.96
N THR A 308 -7.15 -19.80 -4.06
CA THR A 308 -7.39 -19.39 -2.66
C THR A 308 -6.10 -19.19 -1.87
N THR A 309 -4.99 -19.82 -2.30
CA THR A 309 -3.65 -19.61 -1.72
C THR A 309 -3.07 -18.24 -2.08
N LEU A 310 -3.54 -17.63 -3.18
CA LEU A 310 -2.88 -16.50 -3.82
C LEU A 310 -2.73 -15.25 -2.91
N PRO A 311 -3.70 -14.85 -2.08
CA PRO A 311 -3.53 -13.72 -1.17
C PRO A 311 -2.39 -13.92 -0.16
N GLU A 312 -2.30 -15.12 0.44
CA GLU A 312 -1.29 -15.43 1.45
C GLU A 312 0.08 -15.73 0.81
N LEU A 313 0.13 -16.29 -0.41
CA LEU A 313 1.36 -16.37 -1.21
C LEU A 313 1.89 -14.97 -1.54
N LEU A 314 1.06 -14.09 -2.11
CA LEU A 314 1.47 -12.74 -2.48
C LEU A 314 1.94 -11.95 -1.26
N LYS A 315 1.22 -12.05 -0.14
CA LYS A 315 1.65 -11.50 1.15
C LYS A 315 2.97 -12.12 1.60
N THR A 316 3.17 -13.43 1.51
CA THR A 316 4.44 -14.06 1.91
C THR A 316 5.61 -13.58 1.05
N ILE A 317 5.43 -13.47 -0.27
CA ILE A 317 6.44 -12.99 -1.22
C ILE A 317 6.72 -11.48 -1.06
N THR A 318 5.69 -10.69 -0.73
CA THR A 318 5.79 -9.22 -0.66
C THR A 318 6.07 -8.69 0.76
N ASP A 319 5.51 -9.23 1.84
CA ASP A 319 5.73 -8.83 3.23
C ASP A 319 6.93 -9.55 3.88
N PHE A 320 8.09 -9.50 3.22
CA PHE A 320 9.35 -9.75 3.92
C PHE A 320 9.77 -8.52 4.73
N CYS A 321 9.43 -8.56 6.02
CA CYS A 321 10.13 -7.80 7.04
C CYS A 321 11.64 -8.13 6.95
N PRO A 322 12.55 -7.15 6.89
CA PRO A 322 13.96 -7.42 7.14
C PRO A 322 14.12 -8.00 8.56
N PRO A 323 15.16 -8.82 8.84
CA PRO A 323 15.42 -9.38 10.17
C PRO A 323 15.88 -8.28 11.15
N GLY A 324 14.92 -7.46 11.59
CA GLY A 324 15.22 -6.03 11.76
C GLY A 324 14.53 -5.30 12.90
N CYS A 325 13.24 -5.50 13.19
CA CYS A 325 12.56 -4.69 14.23
C CYS A 325 13.24 -4.89 15.61
N LYS A 326 13.96 -3.87 16.06
CA LYS A 326 14.72 -3.80 17.31
C LYS A 326 13.80 -3.42 18.47
N ASN A 327 14.33 -3.55 19.69
CA ASN A 327 13.73 -3.01 20.91
C ASN A 327 12.26 -3.42 21.17
N GLY A 328 11.81 -4.56 20.64
CA GLY A 328 10.44 -5.05 20.76
C GLY A 328 9.45 -4.49 19.73
N GLY A 329 9.92 -3.91 18.61
CA GLY A 329 9.08 -3.50 17.49
C GLY A 329 8.39 -4.69 16.79
N THR A 330 7.11 -4.52 16.46
CA THR A 330 6.31 -5.50 15.70
C THR A 330 6.33 -5.11 14.23
N CYS A 331 6.71 -6.00 13.32
CA CYS A 331 6.59 -5.71 11.89
C CYS A 331 5.11 -5.72 11.47
N ILE A 332 4.65 -4.69 10.75
CA ILE A 332 3.25 -4.53 10.32
C ILE A 332 3.04 -4.53 8.80
N SER A 333 4.11 -4.37 8.01
CA SER A 333 4.17 -4.60 6.55
C SER A 333 5.62 -4.63 6.08
N ARG A 334 5.90 -4.97 4.81
CA ARG A 334 7.25 -4.88 4.20
C ARG A 334 7.94 -3.56 4.60
N GLY A 335 9.11 -3.67 5.23
CA GLY A 335 9.93 -2.53 5.66
C GLY A 335 9.39 -1.68 6.83
N LYS A 336 8.22 -1.98 7.41
CA LYS A 336 7.55 -1.10 8.39
C LYS A 336 7.39 -1.77 9.75
N CYS A 337 8.16 -1.29 10.73
CA CYS A 337 7.97 -1.67 12.14
C CYS A 337 6.99 -0.71 12.85
N GLN A 338 6.04 -1.25 13.59
CA GLN A 338 5.31 -0.58 14.65
C GLN A 338 6.18 -0.58 15.90
N CYS A 339 6.61 0.61 16.33
CA CYS A 339 7.52 0.74 17.45
C CYS A 339 6.79 0.85 18.81
N PRO A 340 7.32 0.22 19.87
CA PRO A 340 6.81 0.42 21.22
C PRO A 340 7.12 1.85 21.70
N ASN A 341 6.35 2.31 22.69
CA ASN A 341 6.47 3.66 23.26
C ASN A 341 7.92 3.98 23.67
N GLY A 342 8.42 5.15 23.27
CA GLY A 342 9.80 5.57 23.51
C GLY A 342 10.79 5.10 22.45
N TYR A 343 10.36 4.42 21.39
CA TYR A 343 11.17 4.07 20.23
C TYR A 343 10.55 4.54 18.91
N ALA A 344 11.42 4.87 17.96
CA ALA A 344 11.12 5.30 16.59
C ALA A 344 12.24 4.85 15.65
N GLY A 345 12.18 5.26 14.38
CA GLY A 345 13.05 4.76 13.32
C GLY A 345 12.43 3.58 12.58
N LEU A 346 12.98 3.25 11.40
CA LEU A 346 12.39 2.27 10.48
C LEU A 346 12.33 0.86 11.08
N LEU A 347 13.32 0.55 11.92
CA LEU A 347 13.51 -0.70 12.64
C LEU A 347 13.34 -0.53 14.16
N CYS A 348 12.73 0.56 14.63
CA CYS A 348 12.61 0.89 16.06
C CYS A 348 13.95 0.97 16.80
N GLU A 349 15.01 1.28 16.07
CA GLU A 349 16.40 1.38 16.52
C GLU A 349 16.68 2.65 17.34
N THR A 350 15.89 3.72 17.12
CA THR A 350 16.10 5.03 17.75
C THR A 350 15.25 5.16 19.02
N LYS A 351 15.88 5.46 20.15
CA LYS A 351 15.17 5.83 21.38
C LYS A 351 14.76 7.30 21.33
N VAL A 352 13.47 7.61 21.50
CA VAL A 352 12.92 8.98 21.51
C VAL A 352 12.56 9.44 22.92
N THR A 353 12.80 10.72 23.20
CA THR A 353 12.55 11.34 24.51
C THR A 353 11.83 12.68 24.35
N CYS A 354 10.87 12.93 25.24
CA CYS A 354 10.13 14.19 25.30
C CYS A 354 10.33 14.84 26.68
N SER A 355 10.76 16.10 26.69
CA SER A 355 10.95 16.92 27.88
C SER A 355 10.36 18.32 27.62
N PRO A 356 9.19 18.67 28.20
CA PRO A 356 8.40 17.89 29.15
C PRO A 356 7.79 16.63 28.54
N GLY A 357 7.63 15.58 29.36
CA GLY A 357 6.98 14.34 28.94
C GLY A 357 5.49 14.52 28.65
N CYS A 358 4.98 13.78 27.67
CA CYS A 358 3.59 13.80 27.25
C CYS A 358 2.65 13.40 28.40
N LYS A 359 1.59 14.19 28.63
CA LYS A 359 0.57 13.96 29.66
C LYS A 359 -0.70 13.37 29.03
N ASN A 360 -1.68 13.03 29.87
CA ASN A 360 -2.99 12.50 29.45
C ASN A 360 -2.87 11.33 28.45
N ASN A 361 -1.96 10.39 28.75
CA ASN A 361 -1.60 9.23 27.91
C ASN A 361 -1.15 9.54 26.47
N GLY A 362 -0.67 10.77 26.20
CA GLY A 362 -0.05 11.13 24.92
C GLY A 362 1.23 10.34 24.64
N ILE A 363 1.46 10.02 23.37
CA ILE A 363 2.59 9.20 22.90
C ILE A 363 3.73 10.10 22.40
N CYS A 364 4.93 9.95 22.96
CA CYS A 364 6.13 10.59 22.42
C CYS A 364 6.58 9.85 21.16
N TYR A 365 6.33 10.43 19.98
CA TYR A 365 6.63 9.79 18.68
C TYR A 365 7.88 10.36 18.00
N ASN A 366 8.38 11.50 18.48
CA ASN A 366 9.62 12.14 18.04
C ASN A 366 10.15 13.01 19.20
N THR A 367 11.42 13.41 19.14
CA THR A 367 12.06 14.23 20.17
C THR A 367 11.24 15.50 20.43
N ASN A 368 10.78 15.66 21.67
CA ASN A 368 9.90 16.75 22.12
C ASN A 368 8.60 16.93 21.30
N LYS A 369 8.06 15.87 20.67
CA LYS A 369 6.74 15.90 20.02
C LYS A 369 5.82 14.80 20.55
N CYS A 370 4.68 15.24 21.08
CA CYS A 370 3.64 14.37 21.61
C CYS A 370 2.47 14.21 20.61
N SER A 371 1.98 12.99 20.44
CA SER A 371 0.71 12.68 19.81
C SER A 371 -0.33 12.54 20.90
N CYS A 372 -1.31 13.43 20.92
CA CYS A 372 -2.31 13.50 21.98
C CYS A 372 -3.49 12.57 21.71
N LEU A 373 -4.10 12.06 22.78
CA LEU A 373 -5.38 11.36 22.66
C LEU A 373 -6.50 12.34 22.28
N ILE A 374 -7.58 11.79 21.73
CA ILE A 374 -8.79 12.54 21.37
C ILE A 374 -9.25 13.36 22.58
N GLY A 375 -9.57 14.64 22.34
CA GLY A 375 -9.95 15.59 23.39
C GLY A 375 -8.80 16.39 24.00
N TYR A 376 -7.54 16.09 23.68
CA TYR A 376 -6.37 16.83 24.22
C TYR A 376 -5.43 17.35 23.14
N GLY A 377 -4.72 18.44 23.45
CA GLY A 377 -3.77 19.12 22.58
C GLY A 377 -2.69 19.89 23.32
N GLY A 378 -1.96 20.72 22.58
CA GLY A 378 -0.75 21.41 23.05
C GLY A 378 0.49 20.51 23.05
N ALA A 379 1.67 21.11 23.19
CA ALA A 379 2.97 20.43 23.01
C ALA A 379 3.21 19.22 23.94
N SER A 380 2.58 19.20 25.11
CA SER A 380 2.65 18.09 26.08
C SER A 380 1.30 17.43 26.37
N CYS A 381 0.28 17.63 25.51
CA CYS A 381 -1.07 17.06 25.65
C CYS A 381 -1.83 17.46 26.93
N THR A 382 -1.57 18.66 27.44
CA THR A 382 -2.17 19.20 28.67
C THR A 382 -3.38 20.11 28.43
N ILE A 383 -3.65 20.51 27.19
CA ILE A 383 -4.73 21.45 26.86
C ILE A 383 -5.98 20.63 26.48
N PRO A 384 -7.10 20.70 27.21
CA PRO A 384 -8.35 20.09 26.78
C PRO A 384 -8.92 20.81 25.55
N ILE A 385 -9.59 20.06 24.68
CA ILE A 385 -10.24 20.55 23.46
C ILE A 385 -11.73 20.26 23.57
N CYS A 386 -12.55 21.28 23.36
CA CYS A 386 -14.00 21.17 23.29
C CYS A 386 -14.45 21.39 21.84
N ASN A 387 -15.21 20.46 21.28
CA ASN A 387 -15.71 20.52 19.91
C ASN A 387 -17.21 20.13 19.85
N PRO A 388 -18.14 21.09 19.74
CA PRO A 388 -17.91 22.50 19.41
C PRO A 388 -17.21 23.32 20.50
N GLU A 389 -16.55 24.41 20.11
CA GLU A 389 -15.96 25.36 21.05
C GLU A 389 -17.00 25.99 21.98
N CYS A 390 -16.67 26.10 23.27
CA CYS A 390 -17.46 26.81 24.27
C CYS A 390 -17.77 28.25 23.84
N LYS A 391 -19.03 28.65 23.98
CA LYS A 391 -19.53 29.99 23.63
C LYS A 391 -19.47 30.93 24.83
N ASN A 392 -19.67 32.21 24.58
CA ASN A 392 -19.81 33.25 25.61
C ASN A 392 -18.68 33.25 26.67
N ASN A 393 -17.44 33.07 26.22
CA ASN A 393 -16.23 32.94 27.05
C ASN A 393 -16.20 31.75 28.03
N GLY A 394 -17.01 30.72 27.83
CA GLY A 394 -16.89 29.46 28.58
C GLY A 394 -15.50 28.84 28.41
N THR A 395 -14.94 28.30 29.50
CA THR A 395 -13.62 27.66 29.51
C THR A 395 -13.75 26.14 29.35
N CYS A 396 -12.99 25.54 28.45
CA CYS A 396 -12.91 24.09 28.34
C CYS A 396 -12.09 23.53 29.52
N SER A 397 -12.74 22.84 30.46
CA SER A 397 -12.06 22.28 31.66
C SER A 397 -11.52 20.88 31.43
N GLU A 398 -12.27 20.09 30.66
CA GLU A 398 -11.99 18.72 30.25
C GLU A 398 -12.50 18.56 28.80
N PRO A 399 -12.12 17.49 28.06
CA PRO A 399 -12.61 17.26 26.71
C PRO A 399 -14.13 17.37 26.60
N ASP A 400 -14.60 18.25 25.72
CA ASP A 400 -16.03 18.55 25.48
C ASP A 400 -16.84 19.01 26.72
N ILE A 401 -16.18 19.40 27.82
CA ILE A 401 -16.82 19.95 29.03
C ILE A 401 -16.49 21.44 29.17
N CYS A 402 -17.50 22.26 28.87
CA CYS A 402 -17.44 23.71 29.05
C CYS A 402 -17.88 24.12 30.47
N VAL A 403 -17.06 24.95 31.14
CA VAL A 403 -17.42 25.68 32.36
C VAL A 403 -17.84 27.09 31.96
N CYS A 404 -19.10 27.44 32.24
CA CYS A 404 -19.70 28.67 31.77
C CYS A 404 -19.41 29.87 32.67
N GLU A 405 -19.22 31.03 32.05
CA GLU A 405 -19.17 32.31 32.74
C GLU A 405 -20.53 32.69 33.33
N LYS A 406 -20.51 33.50 34.38
CA LYS A 406 -21.72 33.81 35.17
C LYS A 406 -22.80 34.48 34.30
N GLY A 407 -23.99 33.86 34.28
CA GLY A 407 -25.14 34.32 33.49
C GLY A 407 -25.37 33.53 32.19
N TYR A 408 -24.50 32.56 31.89
CA TYR A 408 -24.65 31.64 30.76
C TYR A 408 -24.79 30.19 31.24
N GLU A 409 -25.56 29.40 30.49
CA GLU A 409 -25.80 27.98 30.73
C GLU A 409 -25.90 27.20 29.40
N GLY A 410 -26.18 25.90 29.46
CA GLY A 410 -26.13 24.99 28.31
C GLY A 410 -24.79 24.27 28.21
N SER A 411 -24.72 23.19 27.43
CA SER A 411 -23.53 22.33 27.35
C SER A 411 -22.36 23.00 26.62
N LEU A 412 -22.62 24.05 25.85
CA LEU A 412 -21.64 24.88 25.17
C LEU A 412 -21.69 26.33 25.69
N CYS A 413 -22.32 26.59 26.83
CA CYS A 413 -22.55 27.94 27.39
C CYS A 413 -23.31 28.88 26.44
N GLU A 414 -24.16 28.31 25.59
CA GLU A 414 -24.87 28.99 24.50
C GLU A 414 -26.12 29.76 24.95
N VAL A 415 -26.69 29.40 26.10
CA VAL A 415 -27.94 29.99 26.62
C VAL A 415 -27.61 31.15 27.55
N ASN A 416 -28.26 32.31 27.34
CA ASN A 416 -28.18 33.46 28.26
C ASN A 416 -29.37 33.42 29.24
N GLN A 417 -29.08 33.32 30.53
CA GLN A 417 -30.11 33.20 31.59
C GLN A 417 -31.00 34.44 31.76
N TYR A 418 -30.65 35.57 31.13
CA TYR A 418 -31.37 36.85 31.26
C TYR A 418 -32.26 37.21 30.06
N SER A 419 -32.28 36.41 28.99
CA SER A 419 -33.08 36.68 27.78
C SER A 419 -34.37 35.85 27.71
N GLY A 420 -35.44 36.33 28.35
CA GLY A 420 -36.77 35.71 28.30
C GLY A 420 -37.78 36.47 27.43
N SER A 421 -38.34 35.83 26.39
CA SER A 421 -39.61 36.17 25.71
C SER A 421 -40.06 35.00 24.79
N ALA A 422 -41.36 34.90 24.46
CA ALA A 422 -42.01 33.60 24.15
C ALA A 422 -42.87 33.52 22.87
N TYR A 423 -43.08 32.27 22.38
CA TYR A 423 -44.01 31.78 21.32
C TYR A 423 -43.71 32.21 19.84
N ILE A 424 -44.14 31.57 18.72
CA ILE A 424 -45.25 30.64 18.33
C ILE A 424 -44.77 29.56 17.29
N LEU A 425 -45.61 28.53 16.99
CA LEU A 425 -45.40 27.32 16.13
C LEU A 425 -45.77 27.39 14.61
N SER A 426 -45.48 26.29 13.88
CA SER A 426 -45.93 25.82 12.51
C SER A 426 -45.08 26.24 11.28
N GLY A 427 -44.89 25.46 10.21
CA GLY A 427 -45.30 24.08 9.83
C GLY A 427 -44.62 23.60 8.50
N SER A 428 -44.85 22.37 8.01
CA SER A 428 -44.16 21.71 6.85
C SER A 428 -45.19 21.00 5.91
N PRO A 429 -44.85 20.16 4.88
CA PRO A 429 -43.85 20.19 3.78
C PRO A 429 -44.49 19.84 2.37
N VAL A 430 -43.73 19.78 1.25
CA VAL A 430 -44.12 19.05 0.01
C VAL A 430 -42.91 18.43 -0.74
N PHE A 431 -43.09 17.24 -1.33
CA PHE A 431 -42.15 16.45 -2.16
C PHE A 431 -42.60 16.34 -3.63
N LEU A 432 -41.70 15.95 -4.57
CA LEU A 432 -42.06 15.17 -5.77
C LEU A 432 -40.86 14.39 -6.36
N SER A 433 -41.17 13.31 -7.08
CA SER A 433 -40.27 12.20 -7.47
C SER A 433 -40.42 11.83 -8.95
N LEU A 434 -39.45 11.11 -9.51
CA LEU A 434 -39.59 10.22 -10.69
C LEU A 434 -38.39 9.23 -10.77
N THR A 435 -38.39 8.30 -11.74
CA THR A 435 -37.43 7.19 -11.89
C THR A 435 -37.20 6.74 -13.35
N VAL A 436 -35.94 6.53 -13.79
CA VAL A 436 -35.54 5.81 -15.05
C VAL A 436 -34.16 5.11 -14.88
N SER A 437 -33.85 4.13 -15.75
CA SER A 437 -32.69 3.20 -15.70
C SER A 437 -32.36 2.65 -17.12
N ILE A 438 -31.22 1.99 -17.46
CA ILE A 438 -30.07 1.46 -16.69
C ILE A 438 -28.82 1.31 -17.61
N LEU A 439 -27.58 1.49 -17.11
CA LEU A 439 -26.39 0.62 -17.39
C LEU A 439 -25.13 1.04 -16.60
N LYS A 440 -24.18 0.10 -16.38
CA LYS A 440 -23.26 0.09 -15.23
C LYS A 440 -21.77 0.22 -15.57
N GLY A 441 -21.04 0.87 -14.66
CA GLY A 441 -19.60 0.66 -14.39
C GLY A 441 -19.33 0.92 -12.90
N LEU A 442 -18.43 0.16 -12.27
CA LEU A 442 -18.11 0.25 -10.83
C LEU A 442 -16.59 0.36 -10.63
N CYS A 443 -16.16 1.22 -9.70
CA CYS A 443 -14.85 1.07 -9.05
C CYS A 443 -15.02 0.21 -7.79
N LEU A 444 -14.31 -0.91 -7.73
CA LEU A 444 -14.15 -1.73 -6.53
C LEU A 444 -12.80 -1.38 -5.87
N PHE A 445 -12.86 -0.56 -4.81
CA PHE A 445 -11.74 -0.18 -3.93
C PHE A 445 -12.22 -0.15 -2.48
#